data_AF-A0A450T9D3-F1
#
_entry.id   AF-A0A450T9D3-F1
#
_cell.length_a   1.000
_cell.length_b   1.000
_cell.length_c   1.000
_cell.angle_alpha   90.00
_cell.angle_beta   90.00
_cell.angle_gamma   90.00
#
_symmetry.space_group_name_H-M   'P 1'
#
loop_
_entity.id
_entity.type
_entity.pdbx_description
1 polymer ?
#
loop_
_entity_poly.entity_id
_entity_poly.type
_entity_poly.pdbx_seq_one_letter_code
_entity_poly.pdbx_strand_id
1 'polypeptide(L)'
;MEPGEFSKKIKMSVADFNDALTRELCGNLIASLPSRDQPFPVKEAKQILSSLRRKRHFDLMCRVADAFIFNGQNDSQVRRQYGQALIDSKQLAMALSLLMEIVDDPGASKKEKDEARGLIGRVYKQAYINSEDAPYFKKQQIFDRALTAYYQTYQGNPDDNPWHGINAVALLARGRRDGLRTPENTDFRELARRIREAIEEKEESGFASMWDCGTALEASVALDEVGAATNWAEKYVAKGPDAFELASTLRQLEEAWSLSSTDGIGREVLPFLKAALLEAEGGAIALTANGFSDLRKTTTDKHLERVFGRDSYKLIQWLKMALDRCHAVGLVTKKDGTGIGTGFVINGKSLSPRLADDWYFLTNSHVVTDNDNVIKHSLPNQKPIKPDQARITFELLFEDQPRVFQVKELIWTSPPDELDASLLQLDKPFYDDGVAPYPIEQKLPDIDDKSRIYIAGHPGGRRLTISLHDNHLIDYDDHLMQYRTPTDPGSSGSPVFNDQWDLVGLHHAGSGAKQSLGDPSQTHEANEGIRIKAITEAIESRIAQLNTDSA
;
A
#
# COMPACT_ATOMS: atom_id res chain seq x y z
N MET A 1 8.46 14.83 -29.48
CA MET A 1 9.28 14.05 -28.53
C MET A 1 9.65 12.75 -29.21
N GLU A 2 10.92 12.37 -29.17
CA GLU A 2 11.40 11.14 -29.81
C GLU A 2 10.95 9.89 -29.02
N PRO A 3 10.78 8.72 -29.67
CA PRO A 3 10.33 7.49 -29.01
C PRO A 3 11.14 7.10 -27.76
N GLY A 4 12.47 7.26 -27.81
CA GLY A 4 13.35 6.96 -26.68
C GLY A 4 13.15 7.90 -25.49
N GLU A 5 12.78 9.16 -25.75
CA GLU A 5 12.51 10.13 -24.70
C GLU A 5 11.17 9.85 -24.01
N PHE A 6 10.13 9.46 -24.76
CA PHE A 6 8.87 8.97 -24.19
C PHE A 6 9.10 7.76 -23.28
N SER A 7 9.83 6.75 -23.77
CA SER A 7 10.15 5.55 -23.00
C SER A 7 10.85 5.89 -21.69
N LYS A 8 11.86 6.77 -21.72
CA LYS A 8 12.61 7.19 -20.53
C LYS A 8 11.74 7.97 -19.54
N LYS A 9 11.01 8.99 -20.00
CA LYS A 9 10.20 9.86 -19.12
C LYS A 9 9.04 9.10 -18.49
N ILE A 10 8.34 8.26 -19.26
CA ILE A 10 7.26 7.42 -18.71
C ILE A 10 7.84 6.48 -17.65
N LYS A 11 8.93 5.77 -17.95
CA LYS A 11 9.59 4.88 -16.99
C LYS A 11 9.97 5.60 -15.69
N MET A 12 10.53 6.80 -15.77
CA MET A 12 10.88 7.60 -14.59
C MET A 12 9.62 8.01 -13.81
N SER A 13 8.61 8.61 -14.47
CA SER A 13 7.38 9.02 -13.79
C SER A 13 6.67 7.87 -13.06
N VAL A 14 6.71 6.66 -13.65
CA VAL A 14 6.14 5.45 -13.07
C VAL A 14 6.98 4.95 -11.89
N ALA A 15 8.31 5.05 -11.97
CA ALA A 15 9.19 4.70 -10.86
C ALA A 15 9.05 5.65 -9.67
N ASP A 16 8.78 6.93 -9.95
CA ASP A 16 8.61 8.01 -8.97
C ASP A 16 7.16 8.12 -8.46
N PHE A 17 6.26 7.19 -8.84
CA PHE A 17 4.84 7.18 -8.48
C PHE A 17 4.08 8.47 -8.83
N ASN A 18 4.50 9.18 -9.88
CA ASN A 18 3.88 10.42 -10.34
C ASN A 18 2.77 10.15 -11.36
N ASP A 19 1.62 9.70 -10.87
CA ASP A 19 0.45 9.32 -11.68
C ASP A 19 -0.03 10.43 -12.62
N ALA A 20 0.04 11.69 -12.19
CA ALA A 20 -0.40 12.83 -12.98
C ALA A 20 0.52 13.01 -14.20
N LEU A 21 1.84 12.99 -13.98
CA LEU A 21 2.83 13.08 -15.04
C LEU A 21 2.79 11.86 -15.96
N THR A 22 2.63 10.66 -15.42
CA THR A 22 2.48 9.43 -16.23
C THR A 22 1.27 9.54 -17.17
N ARG A 23 0.12 9.99 -16.66
CA ARG A 23 -1.08 10.21 -17.48
C ARG A 23 -0.85 11.25 -18.58
N GLU A 24 -0.21 12.37 -18.25
CA GLU A 24 0.12 13.42 -19.21
C GLU A 24 1.05 12.89 -20.33
N LEU A 25 2.15 12.23 -19.96
CA LEU A 25 3.12 11.69 -20.91
C LEU A 25 2.50 10.63 -21.82
N CYS A 26 1.66 9.73 -21.29
CA CYS A 26 0.92 8.76 -22.10
C CYS A 26 -0.08 9.44 -23.05
N GLY A 27 -0.77 10.49 -22.60
CA GLY A 27 -1.67 11.28 -23.44
C GLY A 27 -0.92 11.95 -24.60
N ASN A 28 0.21 12.57 -24.31
CA ASN A 28 1.08 13.21 -25.30
C ASN A 28 1.65 12.20 -26.30
N LEU A 29 2.02 11.00 -25.84
CA LEU A 29 2.46 9.90 -26.69
C LEU A 29 1.36 9.52 -27.67
N ILE A 30 0.16 9.21 -27.18
CA ILE A 30 -0.99 8.80 -28.00
C ILE A 30 -1.31 9.86 -29.05
N ALA A 31 -1.37 11.14 -28.65
CA ALA A 31 -1.65 12.25 -29.55
C ALA A 31 -0.61 12.41 -30.68
N SER A 32 0.63 12.00 -30.44
CA SER A 32 1.71 12.11 -31.44
C SER A 32 1.70 10.99 -32.49
N LEU A 33 1.06 9.85 -32.22
CA LEU A 33 1.14 8.66 -33.08
C LEU A 33 0.58 8.86 -34.49
N PRO A 34 -0.59 9.50 -34.71
CA PRO A 34 -1.16 9.65 -36.05
C PRO A 34 -0.31 10.48 -37.00
N SER A 35 0.55 11.35 -36.47
CA SER A 35 1.45 12.20 -37.26
C SER A 35 2.76 11.52 -37.67
N ARG A 36 2.97 10.24 -37.32
CA ARG A 36 4.21 9.51 -37.64
C ARG A 36 4.08 8.79 -38.97
N ASP A 37 5.10 8.88 -39.81
CA ASP A 37 5.16 8.16 -41.09
C ASP A 37 5.40 6.65 -40.93
N GLN A 38 5.93 6.24 -39.78
CA GLN A 38 6.21 4.83 -39.46
C GLN A 38 5.59 4.43 -38.12
N PRO A 39 5.20 3.15 -37.96
CA PRO A 39 4.74 2.61 -36.70
C PRO A 39 5.71 2.93 -35.55
N PHE A 40 5.17 3.07 -34.34
CA PHE A 40 6.00 3.34 -33.17
C PHE A 40 7.03 2.22 -32.98
N PRO A 41 8.32 2.53 -32.74
CA PRO A 41 9.37 1.52 -32.61
C PRO A 41 9.05 0.42 -31.58
N VAL A 42 9.21 -0.84 -32.02
CA VAL A 42 8.82 -2.04 -31.26
C VAL A 42 9.50 -2.10 -29.88
N LYS A 43 10.79 -1.78 -29.82
CA LYS A 43 11.59 -1.85 -28.59
C LYS A 43 11.05 -0.90 -27.53
N GLU A 44 10.82 0.36 -27.91
CA GLU A 44 10.30 1.40 -27.04
C GLU A 44 8.84 1.12 -26.65
N ALA A 45 8.02 0.63 -27.58
CA ALA A 45 6.64 0.19 -27.28
C ALA A 45 6.63 -0.87 -26.17
N LYS A 46 7.45 -1.92 -26.30
CA LYS A 46 7.57 -2.99 -25.29
C LYS A 46 8.02 -2.45 -23.93
N GLN A 47 8.97 -1.51 -23.91
CA GLN A 47 9.48 -0.91 -22.67
C GLN A 47 8.43 -0.05 -21.97
N ILE A 48 7.67 0.75 -22.73
CA ILE A 48 6.60 1.59 -22.18
C ILE A 48 5.49 0.72 -21.58
N LEU A 49 4.99 -0.26 -22.34
CA LEU A 49 3.94 -1.17 -21.86
C LEU A 49 4.40 -1.98 -20.66
N SER A 50 5.66 -2.44 -20.65
CA SER A 50 6.24 -3.12 -19.50
C SER A 50 6.26 -2.19 -18.29
N SER A 51 6.75 -0.95 -18.43
CA SER A 51 6.81 0.00 -17.31
C SER A 51 5.43 0.26 -16.70
N LEU A 52 4.41 0.50 -17.54
CA LEU A 52 3.03 0.68 -17.09
C LEU A 52 2.48 -0.57 -16.38
N ARG A 53 2.78 -1.77 -16.91
CA ARG A 53 2.39 -3.05 -16.31
C ARG A 53 2.95 -3.20 -14.90
N ARG A 54 4.25 -2.94 -14.71
CA ARG A 54 4.97 -3.13 -13.42
C ARG A 54 4.33 -2.38 -12.25
N LYS A 55 3.70 -1.22 -12.52
CA LYS A 55 2.98 -0.41 -11.53
C LYS A 55 1.46 -0.44 -11.74
N ARG A 56 0.95 -1.45 -12.46
CA ARG A 56 -0.49 -1.75 -12.58
C ARG A 56 -1.32 -0.61 -13.20
N HIS A 57 -0.73 0.26 -14.02
CA HIS A 57 -1.44 1.29 -14.79
C HIS A 57 -2.15 0.68 -16.01
N PHE A 58 -3.03 -0.31 -15.79
CA PHE A 58 -3.65 -1.08 -16.87
C PHE A 58 -4.54 -0.25 -17.79
N ASP A 59 -5.25 0.76 -17.26
CA ASP A 59 -6.05 1.67 -18.08
C ASP A 59 -5.19 2.46 -19.08
N LEU A 60 -4.04 2.97 -18.62
CA LEU A 60 -3.07 3.65 -19.49
C LEU A 60 -2.41 2.67 -20.45
N MET A 61 -2.06 1.48 -19.97
CA MET A 61 -1.47 0.42 -20.78
C MET A 61 -2.41 0.00 -21.92
N CYS A 62 -3.70 -0.16 -21.65
CA CYS A 62 -4.73 -0.42 -22.67
C CYS A 62 -4.76 0.69 -23.72
N ARG A 63 -4.89 1.96 -23.29
CA ARG A 63 -4.98 3.10 -24.21
C ARG A 63 -3.73 3.25 -25.09
N VAL A 64 -2.55 3.08 -24.50
CA VAL A 64 -1.28 3.20 -25.23
C VAL A 64 -1.09 2.03 -26.19
N ALA A 65 -1.39 0.79 -25.77
CA ALA A 65 -1.26 -0.37 -26.63
C ALA A 65 -2.26 -0.35 -27.79
N ASP A 66 -3.51 0.01 -27.52
CA ASP A 66 -4.55 0.20 -28.53
C ASP A 66 -4.10 1.23 -29.59
N ALA A 67 -3.58 2.38 -29.14
CA ALA A 67 -3.07 3.41 -30.03
C ALA A 67 -1.85 2.94 -30.83
N PHE A 68 -0.93 2.16 -30.26
CA PHE A 68 0.18 1.57 -31.01
C PHE A 68 -0.32 0.65 -32.13
N ILE A 69 -1.24 -0.26 -31.81
CA ILE A 69 -1.77 -1.25 -32.75
C ILE A 69 -2.57 -0.56 -33.87
N PHE A 70 -3.44 0.38 -33.51
CA PHE A 70 -4.23 1.17 -34.46
C PHE A 70 -3.34 1.95 -35.44
N ASN A 71 -2.17 2.41 -34.99
CA ASN A 71 -1.18 3.11 -35.82
C ASN A 71 -0.11 2.16 -36.42
N GLY A 72 -0.45 0.88 -36.62
CA GLY A 72 0.31 -0.06 -37.45
C GLY A 72 1.37 -0.90 -36.74
N GLN A 73 1.44 -0.88 -35.40
CA GLN A 73 2.35 -1.76 -34.66
C GLN A 73 1.74 -3.15 -34.45
N ASN A 74 2.30 -4.19 -35.06
CA ASN A 74 1.73 -5.56 -35.05
C ASN A 74 2.59 -6.63 -34.33
N ASP A 75 3.64 -6.22 -33.61
CA ASP A 75 4.48 -7.16 -32.85
C ASP A 75 3.64 -8.01 -31.87
N SER A 76 3.89 -9.32 -31.85
CA SER A 76 3.10 -10.28 -31.06
C SER A 76 3.20 -10.04 -29.55
N GLN A 77 4.34 -9.57 -29.04
CA GLN A 77 4.51 -9.25 -27.62
C GLN A 77 3.82 -7.93 -27.25
N VAL A 78 3.74 -6.95 -28.16
CA VAL A 78 2.91 -5.75 -27.97
C VAL A 78 1.44 -6.12 -27.88
N ARG A 79 0.94 -6.91 -28.85
CA ARG A 79 -0.44 -7.44 -28.83
C ARG A 79 -0.73 -8.27 -27.59
N ARG A 80 0.20 -9.13 -27.17
CA ARG A 80 0.04 -9.93 -25.94
C ARG A 80 -0.04 -9.06 -24.69
N GLN A 81 0.80 -8.03 -24.58
CA GLN A 81 0.74 -7.07 -23.48
C GLN A 81 -0.60 -6.31 -23.47
N TYR A 82 -1.15 -5.97 -24.64
CA TYR A 82 -2.50 -5.42 -24.72
C TYR A 82 -3.55 -6.41 -24.20
N GLY A 83 -3.47 -7.68 -24.62
CA GLY A 83 -4.32 -8.76 -24.10
C GLY A 83 -4.26 -8.88 -22.59
N GLN A 84 -3.06 -8.80 -21.99
CA GLN A 84 -2.89 -8.79 -20.54
C GLN A 84 -3.58 -7.57 -19.89
N ALA A 85 -3.39 -6.38 -20.43
CA ALA A 85 -4.02 -5.16 -19.91
C ALA A 85 -5.56 -5.25 -19.97
N LEU A 86 -6.11 -5.83 -21.04
CA LEU A 86 -7.55 -6.07 -21.18
C LEU A 86 -8.07 -7.06 -20.14
N ILE A 87 -7.31 -8.13 -19.82
CA ILE A 87 -7.67 -9.07 -18.75
C ILE A 87 -7.79 -8.34 -17.41
N ASP A 88 -6.76 -7.58 -17.05
CA ASP A 88 -6.74 -6.85 -15.77
C ASP A 88 -7.73 -5.69 -15.72
N SER A 89 -8.14 -5.16 -16.88
CA SER A 89 -9.24 -4.19 -17.03
C SER A 89 -10.62 -4.86 -17.15
N LYS A 90 -10.73 -6.17 -16.86
CA LYS A 90 -11.98 -6.96 -16.89
C LYS A 90 -12.65 -7.09 -18.26
N GLN A 91 -11.94 -6.81 -19.35
CA GLN A 91 -12.42 -6.93 -20.73
C GLN A 91 -12.08 -8.31 -21.33
N LEU A 92 -12.59 -9.37 -20.69
CA LEU A 92 -12.18 -10.76 -20.97
C LEU A 92 -12.45 -11.22 -22.41
N ALA A 93 -13.58 -10.83 -23.01
CA ALA A 93 -13.93 -11.24 -24.36
C ALA A 93 -12.97 -10.65 -25.41
N MET A 94 -12.63 -9.35 -25.26
CA MET A 94 -11.68 -8.66 -26.14
C MET A 94 -10.29 -9.26 -26.01
N ALA A 95 -9.85 -9.53 -24.76
CA ALA A 95 -8.58 -10.20 -24.51
C ALA A 95 -8.53 -11.57 -25.19
N LEU A 96 -9.59 -12.37 -25.06
CA LEU A 96 -9.65 -13.71 -25.64
C LEU A 96 -9.50 -13.70 -27.16
N SER A 97 -10.24 -12.83 -27.85
CA SER A 97 -10.16 -12.69 -29.31
C SER A 97 -8.74 -12.33 -29.77
N LEU A 98 -8.12 -11.33 -29.13
CA LEU A 98 -6.76 -10.90 -29.46
C LEU A 98 -5.72 -11.98 -29.20
N LEU A 99 -5.82 -12.70 -28.07
CA LEU A 99 -4.85 -13.74 -27.71
C LEU A 99 -4.97 -14.97 -28.62
N MET A 100 -6.19 -15.35 -29.04
CA MET A 100 -6.40 -16.42 -30.02
C MET A 100 -5.75 -16.09 -31.36
N GLU A 101 -5.87 -14.83 -31.81
CA GLU A 101 -5.22 -14.36 -33.03
C GLU A 101 -3.70 -14.53 -32.98
N ILE A 102 -3.06 -14.24 -31.84
CA ILE A 102 -1.60 -14.44 -31.66
C ILE A 102 -1.22 -15.92 -31.72
N VAL A 103 -2.05 -16.82 -31.18
CA VAL A 103 -1.79 -18.26 -31.21
C VAL A 103 -1.86 -18.79 -32.65
N ASP A 104 -2.83 -18.30 -33.42
CA ASP A 104 -3.07 -18.71 -34.81
C ASP A 104 -2.12 -18.03 -35.81
N ASP A 105 -1.47 -16.93 -35.42
CA ASP A 105 -0.52 -16.19 -36.26
C ASP A 105 0.70 -17.06 -36.64
N PRO A 106 0.91 -17.40 -37.92
CA PRO A 106 2.06 -18.20 -38.35
C PRO A 106 3.41 -17.47 -38.14
N GLY A 107 3.41 -16.15 -38.04
CA GLY A 107 4.59 -15.33 -37.79
C GLY A 107 4.97 -15.20 -36.31
N ALA A 108 4.09 -15.58 -35.38
CA ALA A 108 4.39 -15.52 -33.95
C ALA A 108 5.37 -16.63 -33.53
N SER A 109 6.35 -16.27 -32.69
CA SER A 109 7.30 -17.24 -32.15
C SER A 109 6.61 -18.25 -31.24
N LYS A 110 7.19 -19.44 -31.11
CA LYS A 110 6.68 -20.49 -30.21
C LYS A 110 6.50 -19.97 -28.77
N LYS A 111 7.48 -19.21 -28.28
CA LYS A 111 7.42 -18.57 -26.95
C LYS A 111 6.21 -17.64 -26.81
N GLU A 112 5.98 -16.75 -27.78
CA GLU A 112 4.84 -15.83 -27.70
C GLU A 112 3.49 -16.55 -27.82
N LYS A 113 3.42 -17.66 -28.58
CA LYS A 113 2.23 -18.51 -28.62
C LYS A 113 1.95 -19.19 -27.28
N ASP A 114 2.99 -19.71 -26.62
CA ASP A 114 2.85 -20.38 -25.32
C ASP A 114 2.47 -19.38 -24.22
N GLU A 115 3.06 -18.17 -24.25
CA GLU A 115 2.65 -17.06 -23.39
C GLU A 115 1.18 -16.63 -23.62
N ALA A 116 0.77 -16.48 -24.89
CA ALA A 116 -0.62 -16.15 -25.24
C ALA A 116 -1.60 -17.25 -24.78
N ARG A 117 -1.26 -18.53 -24.93
CA ARG A 117 -2.05 -19.65 -24.39
C ARG A 117 -2.20 -19.60 -22.89
N GLY A 118 -1.14 -19.25 -22.16
CA GLY A 118 -1.23 -19.08 -20.71
C GLY A 118 -2.16 -17.94 -20.31
N LEU A 119 -2.21 -16.83 -21.08
CA LEU A 119 -3.18 -15.76 -20.87
C LEU A 119 -4.62 -16.15 -21.27
N ILE A 120 -4.80 -16.97 -22.30
CA ILE A 120 -6.10 -17.59 -22.60
C ILE A 120 -6.57 -18.45 -21.42
N GLY A 121 -5.65 -19.24 -20.84
CA GLY A 121 -5.88 -19.96 -19.59
C GLY A 121 -6.32 -19.03 -18.47
N ARG A 122 -5.68 -17.86 -18.31
CA ARG A 122 -6.04 -16.85 -17.30
C ARG A 122 -7.45 -16.30 -17.52
N VAL A 123 -7.84 -16.03 -18.77
CA VAL A 123 -9.21 -15.59 -19.11
C VAL A 123 -10.23 -16.63 -18.67
N TYR A 124 -10.05 -17.90 -19.05
CA TYR A 124 -10.99 -18.95 -18.71
C TYR A 124 -10.96 -19.28 -17.20
N LYS A 125 -9.80 -19.22 -16.55
CA LYS A 125 -9.68 -19.37 -15.10
C LYS A 125 -10.47 -18.27 -14.37
N GLN A 126 -10.35 -17.01 -14.78
CA GLN A 126 -11.14 -15.93 -14.18
C GLN A 126 -12.64 -16.12 -14.44
N ALA A 127 -13.02 -16.52 -15.66
CA ALA A 127 -14.41 -16.82 -15.99
C ALA A 127 -14.95 -17.98 -15.13
N TYR A 128 -14.11 -18.98 -14.82
CA TYR A 128 -14.46 -20.09 -13.93
C TYR A 128 -14.64 -19.63 -12.49
N ILE A 129 -13.71 -18.86 -11.94
CA ILE A 129 -13.81 -18.28 -10.58
C ILE A 129 -15.09 -17.46 -10.46
N ASN A 130 -15.43 -16.66 -11.48
CA ASN A 130 -16.64 -15.83 -11.50
C ASN A 130 -17.94 -16.63 -11.80
N SER A 131 -17.86 -17.95 -11.97
CA SER A 131 -18.99 -18.81 -12.36
C SER A 131 -19.62 -19.57 -11.19
N GLU A 132 -19.47 -19.08 -9.96
CA GLU A 132 -19.91 -19.78 -8.74
C GLU A 132 -21.35 -20.31 -8.84
N ASP A 133 -22.29 -19.44 -9.26
CA ASP A 133 -23.71 -19.75 -9.44
C ASP A 133 -24.08 -20.33 -10.82
N ALA A 134 -23.10 -20.57 -11.69
CA ALA A 134 -23.38 -21.08 -13.03
C ALA A 134 -23.82 -22.56 -12.99
N PRO A 135 -24.68 -23.01 -13.93
CA PRO A 135 -25.03 -24.42 -14.04
C PRO A 135 -23.80 -25.30 -14.22
N TYR A 136 -23.79 -26.49 -13.60
CA TYR A 136 -22.68 -27.44 -13.60
C TYR A 136 -22.04 -27.63 -14.99
N PHE A 137 -22.86 -27.87 -16.02
CA PHE A 137 -22.36 -28.08 -17.39
C PHE A 137 -21.56 -26.89 -17.93
N LYS A 138 -22.01 -25.65 -17.65
CA LYS A 138 -21.31 -24.44 -18.07
C LYS A 138 -20.02 -24.26 -17.28
N LYS A 139 -20.06 -24.49 -15.97
CA LYS A 139 -18.88 -24.44 -15.09
C LYS A 139 -17.81 -25.46 -15.54
N GLN A 140 -18.21 -26.71 -15.81
CA GLN A 140 -17.33 -27.76 -16.35
C GLN A 140 -16.71 -27.35 -17.69
N GLN A 141 -17.49 -26.80 -18.63
CA GLN A 141 -16.96 -26.39 -19.94
C GLN A 141 -15.90 -25.28 -19.83
N ILE A 142 -16.10 -24.30 -18.94
CA ILE A 142 -15.14 -23.22 -18.72
C ILE A 142 -13.87 -23.77 -18.05
N PHE A 143 -14.04 -24.63 -17.04
CA PHE A 143 -12.96 -25.34 -16.38
C PHE A 143 -12.09 -26.14 -17.37
N ASP A 144 -12.72 -26.95 -18.23
CA ASP A 144 -12.01 -27.78 -19.22
C ASP A 144 -11.17 -26.93 -20.17
N ARG A 145 -11.69 -25.77 -20.61
CA ARG A 145 -10.94 -24.84 -21.46
C ARG A 145 -9.76 -24.21 -20.72
N ALA A 146 -9.95 -23.81 -19.47
CA ALA A 146 -8.87 -23.26 -18.64
C ALA A 146 -7.75 -24.30 -18.44
N LEU A 147 -8.13 -25.53 -18.03
CA LEU A 147 -7.20 -26.62 -17.80
C LEU A 147 -6.46 -27.00 -19.08
N THR A 148 -7.16 -27.08 -20.21
CA THR A 148 -6.55 -27.40 -21.51
C THR A 148 -5.46 -26.39 -21.89
N ALA A 149 -5.75 -25.09 -21.76
CA ALA A 149 -4.81 -24.04 -22.13
C ALA A 149 -3.49 -24.10 -21.33
N TYR A 150 -3.57 -24.40 -20.03
CA TYR A 150 -2.39 -24.54 -19.18
C TYR A 150 -1.70 -25.90 -19.35
N TYR A 151 -2.45 -26.99 -19.23
CA TYR A 151 -1.89 -28.34 -19.16
C TYR A 151 -1.24 -28.78 -20.47
N GLN A 152 -1.84 -28.48 -21.62
CA GLN A 152 -1.22 -28.82 -22.92
C GLN A 152 0.07 -28.01 -23.18
N THR A 153 0.11 -26.75 -22.73
CA THR A 153 1.30 -25.91 -22.89
C THR A 153 2.44 -26.38 -21.99
N TYR A 154 2.12 -26.79 -20.76
CA TYR A 154 3.07 -27.41 -19.85
C TYR A 154 3.62 -28.74 -20.38
N GLN A 155 2.75 -29.66 -20.82
CA GLN A 155 3.16 -30.96 -21.35
C GLN A 155 4.08 -30.86 -22.58
N GLY A 156 3.93 -29.80 -23.38
CA GLY A 156 4.78 -29.58 -24.55
C GLY A 156 6.23 -29.19 -24.21
N ASN A 157 6.46 -28.56 -23.06
CA ASN A 157 7.80 -28.19 -22.59
C ASN A 157 7.82 -27.92 -21.07
N PRO A 158 7.89 -28.97 -20.23
CA PRO A 158 7.77 -28.83 -18.77
C PRO A 158 8.84 -27.94 -18.12
N ASP A 159 10.06 -27.94 -18.65
CA ASP A 159 11.21 -27.25 -18.06
C ASP A 159 11.14 -25.72 -18.25
N ASP A 160 10.57 -25.29 -19.37
CA ASP A 160 10.43 -23.87 -19.75
C ASP A 160 9.07 -23.27 -19.36
N ASN A 161 8.06 -24.09 -19.06
CA ASN A 161 6.69 -23.65 -18.76
C ASN A 161 6.20 -24.00 -17.33
N PRO A 162 7.01 -23.85 -16.26
CA PRO A 162 6.61 -24.23 -14.91
C PRO A 162 5.39 -23.45 -14.42
N TRP A 163 5.22 -22.20 -14.86
CA TRP A 163 4.07 -21.39 -14.50
C TRP A 163 2.76 -21.88 -15.14
N HIS A 164 2.78 -22.50 -16.33
CA HIS A 164 1.60 -23.18 -16.86
C HIS A 164 1.27 -24.43 -16.05
N GLY A 165 2.30 -25.18 -15.66
CA GLY A 165 2.16 -26.38 -14.83
C GLY A 165 1.47 -26.08 -13.50
N ILE A 166 1.94 -25.06 -12.78
CA ILE A 166 1.35 -24.72 -11.47
C ILE A 166 -0.07 -24.17 -11.57
N ASN A 167 -0.40 -23.47 -12.66
CA ASN A 167 -1.77 -23.04 -12.92
C ASN A 167 -2.69 -24.24 -13.22
N ALA A 168 -2.18 -25.27 -13.90
CA ALA A 168 -2.93 -26.53 -14.07
C ALA A 168 -3.13 -27.24 -12.72
N VAL A 169 -2.12 -27.26 -11.85
CA VAL A 169 -2.23 -27.79 -10.48
C VAL A 169 -3.32 -27.06 -9.69
N ALA A 170 -3.31 -25.72 -9.70
CA ALA A 170 -4.31 -24.91 -9.01
C ALA A 170 -5.73 -25.17 -9.52
N LEU A 171 -5.91 -25.29 -10.84
CA LEU A 171 -7.20 -25.63 -11.43
C LEU A 171 -7.64 -27.04 -11.02
N LEU A 172 -6.78 -28.05 -11.12
CA LEU A 172 -7.12 -29.42 -10.73
C LEU A 172 -7.52 -29.52 -9.25
N ALA A 173 -6.78 -28.86 -8.36
CA ALA A 173 -7.09 -28.79 -6.94
C ALA A 173 -8.45 -28.11 -6.70
N ARG A 174 -8.68 -26.96 -7.35
CA ARG A 174 -9.94 -26.22 -7.23
C ARG A 174 -11.14 -26.99 -7.80
N GLY A 175 -10.99 -27.53 -9.01
CA GLY A 175 -12.03 -28.32 -9.68
C GLY A 175 -12.46 -29.53 -8.85
N ARG A 176 -11.50 -30.21 -8.21
CA ARG A 176 -11.79 -31.30 -7.27
C ARG A 176 -12.58 -30.82 -6.05
N ARG A 177 -12.21 -29.68 -5.47
CA ARG A 177 -12.93 -29.07 -4.33
C ARG A 177 -14.36 -28.66 -4.71
N ASP A 178 -14.54 -28.16 -5.93
CA ASP A 178 -15.83 -27.73 -6.46
C ASP A 178 -16.68 -28.89 -7.03
N GLY A 179 -16.19 -30.14 -6.96
CA GLY A 179 -16.92 -31.33 -7.42
C GLY A 179 -16.97 -31.51 -8.94
N LEU A 180 -16.08 -30.87 -9.70
CA LEU A 180 -15.97 -31.02 -11.15
C LEU A 180 -15.24 -32.29 -11.54
N ARG A 181 -15.48 -32.74 -12.78
CA ARG A 181 -14.77 -33.88 -13.36
C ARG A 181 -13.37 -33.46 -13.78
N THR A 182 -12.35 -34.08 -13.20
CA THR A 182 -10.95 -33.91 -13.58
C THR A 182 -10.49 -35.06 -14.50
N PRO A 183 -9.44 -34.88 -15.33
CA PRO A 183 -8.88 -35.94 -16.14
C PRO A 183 -8.47 -37.17 -15.30
N GLU A 184 -8.79 -38.36 -15.80
CA GLU A 184 -8.41 -39.63 -15.14
C GLU A 184 -6.88 -39.74 -15.02
N ASN A 185 -6.38 -40.29 -13.91
CA ASN A 185 -4.96 -40.47 -13.61
C ASN A 185 -4.11 -39.19 -13.48
N THR A 186 -4.71 -38.02 -13.30
CA THR A 186 -3.97 -36.78 -13.04
C THR A 186 -4.03 -36.42 -11.56
N ASP A 187 -2.99 -36.79 -10.79
CA ASP A 187 -2.82 -36.33 -9.41
C ASP A 187 -2.10 -34.97 -9.39
N PHE A 188 -2.83 -33.93 -8.99
CA PHE A 188 -2.28 -32.58 -8.90
C PHE A 188 -1.18 -32.46 -7.83
N ARG A 189 -1.21 -33.28 -6.77
CA ARG A 189 -0.16 -33.25 -5.72
C ARG A 189 1.15 -33.81 -6.24
N GLU A 190 1.08 -34.88 -7.04
CA GLU A 190 2.27 -35.43 -7.68
C GLU A 190 2.85 -34.46 -8.71
N LEU A 191 2.00 -33.79 -9.49
CA LEU A 191 2.44 -32.74 -10.40
C LEU A 191 3.10 -31.56 -9.65
N ALA A 192 2.50 -31.12 -8.54
CA ALA A 192 3.06 -30.06 -7.70
C ALA A 192 4.44 -30.43 -7.14
N ARG A 193 4.60 -31.66 -6.66
CA ARG A 193 5.88 -32.18 -6.14
C ARG A 193 6.98 -32.13 -7.20
N ARG A 194 6.70 -32.67 -8.39
CA ARG A 194 7.65 -32.66 -9.52
C ARG A 194 8.06 -31.24 -9.94
N ILE A 195 7.11 -30.31 -9.99
CA ILE A 195 7.40 -28.90 -10.31
C ILE A 195 8.30 -28.29 -9.22
N ARG A 196 8.00 -28.55 -7.95
CA ARG A 196 8.78 -28.01 -6.84
C ARG A 196 10.20 -28.57 -6.81
N GLU A 197 10.37 -29.89 -6.97
CA GLU A 197 11.69 -30.55 -7.02
C GLU A 197 12.58 -29.93 -8.10
N ALA A 198 12.04 -29.71 -9.31
CA ALA A 198 12.79 -29.05 -10.38
C ALA A 198 13.20 -27.60 -10.06
N ILE A 199 12.42 -26.89 -9.23
CA ILE A 199 12.75 -25.53 -8.78
C ILE A 199 13.74 -25.56 -7.62
N GLU A 200 13.64 -26.53 -6.72
CA GLU A 200 14.59 -26.78 -5.63
C GLU A 200 16.00 -27.01 -6.21
N GLU A 201 16.15 -27.84 -7.23
CA GLU A 201 17.43 -28.05 -7.93
C GLU A 201 18.00 -26.75 -8.55
N LYS A 202 17.14 -25.92 -9.15
CA LYS A 202 17.53 -24.61 -9.70
C LYS A 202 17.98 -23.65 -8.59
N GLU A 203 17.30 -23.68 -7.45
CA GLU A 203 17.61 -22.82 -6.29
C GLU A 203 18.90 -23.24 -5.61
N GLU A 204 19.14 -24.55 -5.43
CA GLU A 204 20.41 -25.08 -4.92
C GLU A 204 21.60 -24.68 -5.81
N SER A 205 21.35 -24.61 -7.12
CA SER A 205 22.33 -24.16 -8.11
C SER A 205 22.45 -22.62 -8.20
N GLY A 206 21.63 -21.87 -7.46
CA GLY A 206 21.61 -20.39 -7.44
C GLY A 206 20.99 -19.73 -8.67
N PHE A 207 20.32 -20.50 -9.54
CA PHE A 207 19.71 -20.02 -10.80
C PHE A 207 18.21 -19.79 -10.72
N ALA A 208 17.55 -20.10 -9.60
CA ALA A 208 16.11 -19.87 -9.46
C ALA A 208 15.77 -18.37 -9.51
N SER A 209 14.83 -18.07 -10.40
CA SER A 209 14.28 -16.72 -10.59
C SER A 209 13.19 -16.41 -9.57
N MET A 210 12.76 -15.14 -9.54
CA MET A 210 11.57 -14.71 -8.80
C MET A 210 10.32 -15.52 -9.20
N TRP A 211 10.14 -15.81 -10.49
CA TRP A 211 9.00 -16.59 -10.98
C TRP A 211 9.04 -18.05 -10.52
N ASP A 212 10.24 -18.63 -10.44
CA ASP A 212 10.42 -19.99 -9.89
C ASP A 212 10.02 -20.01 -8.41
N CYS A 213 10.45 -19.03 -7.62
CA CYS A 213 10.09 -18.94 -6.19
C CYS A 213 8.56 -18.83 -5.99
N GLY A 214 7.87 -18.00 -6.79
CA GLY A 214 6.41 -17.89 -6.76
C GLY A 214 5.70 -19.20 -7.14
N THR A 215 6.25 -19.92 -8.13
CA THR A 215 5.75 -21.23 -8.56
C THR A 215 5.93 -22.28 -7.44
N ALA A 216 7.08 -22.30 -6.76
CA ALA A 216 7.35 -23.22 -5.66
C ALA A 216 6.52 -22.89 -4.40
N LEU A 217 6.21 -21.62 -4.16
CA LEU A 217 5.24 -21.19 -3.15
C LEU A 217 3.87 -21.82 -3.42
N GLU A 218 3.32 -21.66 -4.62
CA GLU A 218 2.04 -22.26 -4.98
C GLU A 218 2.08 -23.80 -4.95
N ALA A 219 3.20 -24.42 -5.33
CA ALA A 219 3.35 -25.87 -5.23
C ALA A 219 3.30 -26.34 -3.78
N SER A 220 3.89 -25.57 -2.86
CA SER A 220 3.84 -25.84 -1.42
C SER A 220 2.42 -25.65 -0.85
N VAL A 221 1.65 -24.71 -1.40
CA VAL A 221 0.21 -24.57 -1.10
C VAL A 221 -0.57 -25.80 -1.56
N ALA A 222 -0.32 -26.28 -2.78
CA ALA A 222 -0.96 -27.49 -3.32
C ALA A 222 -0.68 -28.75 -2.49
N LEU A 223 0.50 -28.81 -1.88
CA LEU A 223 0.96 -29.91 -1.03
C LEU A 223 0.49 -29.78 0.42
N ASP A 224 -0.11 -28.64 0.81
CA ASP A 224 -0.54 -28.34 2.18
C ASP A 224 0.63 -28.26 3.19
N GLU A 225 1.76 -27.69 2.76
CA GLU A 225 3.00 -27.59 3.54
C GLU A 225 3.29 -26.15 3.99
N VAL A 226 2.78 -25.76 5.17
CA VAL A 226 2.87 -24.39 5.72
C VAL A 226 4.30 -23.86 5.78
N GLY A 227 5.24 -24.65 6.31
CA GLY A 227 6.63 -24.23 6.47
C GLY A 227 7.35 -24.00 5.12
N ALA A 228 7.11 -24.88 4.15
CA ALA A 228 7.67 -24.74 2.81
C ALA A 228 7.07 -23.54 2.08
N ALA A 229 5.75 -23.34 2.17
CA ALA A 229 5.08 -22.18 1.59
C ALA A 229 5.63 -20.86 2.15
N THR A 230 5.83 -20.77 3.47
CA THR A 230 6.38 -19.58 4.12
C THR A 230 7.81 -19.27 3.63
N ASN A 231 8.69 -20.28 3.60
CA ASN A 231 10.07 -20.11 3.11
C ASN A 231 10.11 -19.65 1.64
N TRP A 232 9.30 -20.26 0.78
CA TRP A 232 9.23 -19.85 -0.63
C TRP A 232 8.63 -18.45 -0.82
N ALA A 233 7.68 -18.03 0.03
CA ALA A 233 7.18 -16.65 0.03
C ALA A 233 8.28 -15.64 0.41
N GLU A 234 9.07 -15.94 1.45
CA GLU A 234 10.20 -15.09 1.86
C GLU A 234 11.23 -14.96 0.73
N LYS A 235 11.62 -16.08 0.12
CA LYS A 235 12.53 -16.08 -1.04
C LYS A 235 11.95 -15.30 -2.20
N TYR A 236 10.66 -15.47 -2.50
CA TYR A 236 9.98 -14.74 -3.55
C TYR A 236 10.07 -13.23 -3.35
N VAL A 237 9.74 -12.73 -2.16
CA VAL A 237 9.82 -11.30 -1.84
C VAL A 237 11.27 -10.80 -1.82
N ALA A 238 12.21 -11.59 -1.32
CA ALA A 238 13.64 -11.23 -1.32
C ALA A 238 14.22 -11.02 -2.72
N LYS A 239 13.63 -11.62 -3.77
CA LYS A 239 14.02 -11.39 -5.17
C LYS A 239 13.45 -10.08 -5.76
N GLY A 240 12.71 -9.30 -4.99
CA GLY A 240 12.20 -7.97 -5.36
C GLY A 240 11.14 -7.97 -6.47
N PRO A 241 10.03 -8.71 -6.32
CA PRO A 241 8.91 -8.65 -7.26
C PRO A 241 8.30 -7.25 -7.27
N ASP A 242 7.81 -6.78 -8.42
CA ASP A 242 7.09 -5.52 -8.46
C ASP A 242 5.61 -5.69 -8.10
N ALA A 243 4.89 -4.56 -8.06
CA ALA A 243 3.50 -4.53 -7.63
C ALA A 243 2.61 -5.44 -8.47
N PHE A 244 2.87 -5.55 -9.77
CA PHE A 244 2.11 -6.44 -10.64
C PHE A 244 2.29 -7.91 -10.24
N GLU A 245 3.53 -8.31 -10.00
CA GLU A 245 3.84 -9.69 -9.64
C GLU A 245 3.27 -10.06 -8.27
N LEU A 246 3.46 -9.20 -7.27
CA LEU A 246 2.91 -9.40 -5.93
C LEU A 246 1.38 -9.49 -5.93
N ALA A 247 0.71 -8.57 -6.63
CA ALA A 247 -0.74 -8.60 -6.74
C ALA A 247 -1.27 -9.81 -7.52
N SER A 248 -0.52 -10.29 -8.51
CA SER A 248 -0.88 -11.51 -9.25
C SER A 248 -0.77 -12.74 -8.37
N THR A 249 0.29 -12.85 -7.56
CA THR A 249 0.50 -13.94 -6.60
C THR A 249 -0.57 -13.92 -5.50
N LEU A 250 -0.85 -12.77 -4.91
CA LEU A 250 -1.92 -12.62 -3.91
C LEU A 250 -3.28 -13.05 -4.46
N ARG A 251 -3.66 -12.54 -5.63
CA ARG A 251 -4.92 -12.92 -6.30
C ARG A 251 -5.01 -14.42 -6.51
N GLN A 252 -3.92 -15.04 -6.92
CA GLN A 252 -3.89 -16.48 -7.16
C GLN A 252 -4.11 -17.28 -5.86
N LEU A 253 -3.46 -16.88 -4.76
CA LEU A 253 -3.64 -17.50 -3.43
C LEU A 253 -5.05 -17.27 -2.86
N GLU A 254 -5.61 -16.07 -3.02
CA GLU A 254 -6.93 -15.72 -2.48
C GLU A 254 -8.08 -16.26 -3.34
N GLU A 255 -8.01 -16.13 -4.67
CA GLU A 255 -9.13 -16.51 -5.54
C GLU A 255 -9.08 -17.98 -5.96
N ALA A 256 -7.94 -18.45 -6.48
CA ALA A 256 -7.85 -19.81 -7.02
C ALA A 256 -7.72 -20.84 -5.89
N TRP A 257 -6.80 -20.60 -4.96
CA TRP A 257 -6.57 -21.46 -3.81
C TRP A 257 -7.59 -21.25 -2.67
N SER A 258 -8.29 -20.11 -2.64
CA SER A 258 -9.20 -19.73 -1.54
C SER A 258 -8.55 -19.77 -0.17
N LEU A 259 -7.31 -19.30 -0.09
CA LEU A 259 -6.66 -19.06 1.18
C LEU A 259 -7.29 -17.84 1.85
N SER A 260 -7.48 -17.92 3.17
CA SER A 260 -7.91 -16.81 4.00
C SER A 260 -6.75 -16.34 4.85
N SER A 261 -6.74 -15.07 5.26
CA SER A 261 -5.77 -14.58 6.25
C SER A 261 -5.99 -15.18 7.65
N THR A 262 -7.03 -15.99 7.86
CA THR A 262 -7.47 -16.44 9.19
C THR A 262 -7.00 -17.84 9.55
N ASP A 263 -6.60 -18.68 8.58
CA ASP A 263 -6.26 -20.08 8.81
C ASP A 263 -5.16 -20.63 7.88
N GLY A 264 -4.61 -21.77 8.30
CA GLY A 264 -3.66 -22.58 7.53
C GLY A 264 -2.49 -21.78 6.96
N ILE A 265 -2.19 -22.04 5.68
CA ILE A 265 -1.11 -21.36 4.94
C ILE A 265 -1.42 -19.88 4.72
N GLY A 266 -2.69 -19.52 4.54
CA GLY A 266 -3.08 -18.15 4.23
C GLY A 266 -2.79 -17.17 5.37
N ARG A 267 -2.92 -17.62 6.63
CA ARG A 267 -2.54 -16.86 7.82
C ARG A 267 -1.07 -16.43 7.82
N GLU A 268 -0.17 -17.30 7.37
CA GLU A 268 1.27 -17.05 7.40
C GLU A 268 1.75 -16.25 6.18
N VAL A 269 1.21 -16.53 4.99
CA VAL A 269 1.74 -16.00 3.73
C VAL A 269 1.06 -14.71 3.27
N LEU A 270 -0.28 -14.61 3.37
CA LEU A 270 -1.02 -13.50 2.75
C LEU A 270 -0.69 -12.13 3.36
N PRO A 271 -0.63 -11.94 4.69
CA PRO A 271 -0.32 -10.63 5.26
C PRO A 271 1.05 -10.11 4.85
N PHE A 272 2.03 -11.01 4.78
CA PHE A 272 3.40 -10.70 4.35
C PHE A 272 3.45 -10.23 2.89
N LEU A 273 2.81 -10.96 1.98
CA LEU A 273 2.75 -10.57 0.57
C LEU A 273 1.95 -9.28 0.35
N LYS A 274 0.89 -9.03 1.15
CA LYS A 274 0.14 -7.77 1.12
C LYS A 274 1.00 -6.59 1.54
N ALA A 275 1.83 -6.75 2.57
CA ALA A 275 2.78 -5.73 2.98
C ALA A 275 3.80 -5.42 1.89
N ALA A 276 4.39 -6.46 1.28
CA ALA A 276 5.30 -6.29 0.15
C ALA A 276 4.62 -5.60 -1.05
N LEU A 277 3.35 -5.91 -1.35
CA LEU A 277 2.59 -5.24 -2.41
C LEU A 277 2.43 -3.74 -2.12
N LEU A 278 2.07 -3.38 -0.89
CA LEU A 278 1.91 -1.99 -0.49
C LEU A 278 3.21 -1.21 -0.67
N GLU A 279 4.34 -1.79 -0.27
CA GLU A 279 5.67 -1.21 -0.49
C GLU A 279 5.96 -1.02 -1.99
N ALA A 280 5.63 -2.02 -2.80
CA ALA A 280 5.84 -1.98 -4.25
C ALA A 280 4.93 -0.97 -4.98
N GLU A 281 3.77 -0.63 -4.42
CA GLU A 281 2.81 0.36 -4.93
C GLU A 281 3.09 1.80 -4.43
N GLY A 282 4.15 2.04 -3.65
CA GLY A 282 4.51 3.38 -3.17
C GLY A 282 3.83 3.76 -1.85
N GLY A 283 3.24 2.77 -1.17
CA GLY A 283 2.87 2.71 0.25
C GLY A 283 2.27 3.95 0.91
N ALA A 284 1.38 4.65 0.22
CA ALA A 284 0.35 5.40 0.90
C ALA A 284 -0.84 4.47 1.16
N ILE A 285 -1.14 4.19 2.43
CA ILE A 285 -2.34 3.42 2.80
C ILE A 285 -3.46 4.42 3.09
N ALA A 286 -4.46 4.50 2.21
CA ALA A 286 -5.76 5.07 2.57
C ALA A 286 -6.51 4.03 3.41
N LEU A 287 -6.68 4.31 4.71
CA LEU A 287 -7.29 3.35 5.62
C LEU A 287 -8.81 3.31 5.40
N THR A 288 -9.38 2.10 5.32
CA THR A 288 -10.83 1.83 5.30
C THR A 288 -11.10 0.72 6.31
N ALA A 289 -12.21 0.73 7.05
CA ALA A 289 -12.31 -0.24 8.13
C ALA A 289 -12.67 -1.67 7.70
N ASN A 290 -13.16 -1.88 6.46
CA ASN A 290 -13.24 -3.23 5.91
C ASN A 290 -11.86 -3.88 5.77
N GLY A 291 -10.82 -3.10 5.43
CA GLY A 291 -9.43 -3.58 5.48
C GLY A 291 -8.94 -3.83 6.91
N PHE A 292 -9.52 -3.15 7.89
CA PHE A 292 -9.15 -3.19 9.31
C PHE A 292 -9.71 -4.41 10.06
N SER A 293 -10.97 -4.78 9.82
CA SER A 293 -11.60 -5.94 10.49
C SER A 293 -10.87 -7.25 10.18
N ASP A 294 -10.35 -7.38 8.96
CA ASP A 294 -9.67 -8.59 8.49
C ASP A 294 -8.26 -8.75 9.10
N LEU A 295 -7.62 -7.63 9.46
CA LEU A 295 -6.32 -7.59 10.13
C LEU A 295 -6.40 -7.76 11.67
N ARG A 296 -7.55 -7.42 12.28
CA ARG A 296 -7.77 -7.50 13.74
C ARG A 296 -8.38 -8.83 14.18
N LYS A 297 -9.32 -9.41 13.41
CA LYS A 297 -10.00 -10.69 13.73
C LYS A 297 -9.07 -11.90 13.82
N THR A 298 -7.85 -11.81 13.28
CA THR A 298 -6.83 -12.85 13.27
C THR A 298 -6.16 -13.15 14.63
N THR A 299 -6.55 -12.48 15.73
CA THR A 299 -5.73 -12.41 16.96
C THR A 299 -6.37 -12.86 18.26
N THR A 300 -7.59 -13.39 18.28
CA THR A 300 -8.22 -13.79 19.55
C THR A 300 -7.84 -15.17 20.08
N ASP A 301 -7.12 -16.02 19.34
CA ASP A 301 -6.77 -17.36 19.82
C ASP A 301 -5.33 -17.49 20.35
N LYS A 302 -5.29 -17.75 21.67
CA LYS A 302 -4.14 -18.13 22.48
C LYS A 302 -3.46 -19.40 21.96
N HIS A 303 -2.55 -19.28 21.00
CA HIS A 303 -1.48 -20.26 20.82
C HIS A 303 -0.18 -19.53 20.46
N LEU A 304 0.49 -19.06 21.51
CA LEU A 304 1.88 -18.62 21.49
C LEU A 304 2.78 -19.85 21.54
N GLU A 305 3.07 -20.47 20.39
CA GLU A 305 4.19 -21.41 20.29
C GLU A 305 5.16 -21.00 19.18
N ARG A 306 6.34 -20.57 19.65
CA ARG A 306 7.68 -20.53 19.03
C ARG A 306 7.74 -20.65 17.49
N VAL A 307 7.89 -19.51 16.81
CA VAL A 307 8.56 -19.47 15.50
C VAL A 307 9.90 -18.75 15.66
N PHE A 308 10.94 -19.36 15.11
CA PHE A 308 12.29 -18.85 15.10
C PHE A 308 12.47 -17.97 13.86
N GLY A 309 12.60 -16.67 14.07
CA GLY A 309 12.94 -15.68 13.05
C GLY A 309 12.74 -14.28 13.63
N ARG A 310 13.84 -13.58 13.96
CA ARG A 310 13.77 -12.29 14.69
C ARG A 310 13.21 -11.12 13.86
N ASP A 311 13.04 -11.31 12.55
CA ASP A 311 12.63 -10.26 11.60
C ASP A 311 11.21 -10.44 11.03
N SER A 312 10.65 -11.65 10.99
CA SER A 312 9.29 -11.92 10.46
C SER A 312 8.16 -11.51 11.41
N TYR A 313 8.37 -11.62 12.72
CA TYR A 313 7.40 -11.15 13.73
C TYR A 313 7.23 -9.63 13.75
N LYS A 314 8.27 -8.88 13.33
CA LYS A 314 8.29 -7.44 13.46
C LYS A 314 7.31 -6.77 12.52
N LEU A 315 7.27 -7.11 11.22
CA LEU A 315 6.49 -6.35 10.24
C LEU A 315 4.97 -6.38 10.48
N ILE A 316 4.38 -7.53 10.82
CA ILE A 316 2.94 -7.63 11.09
C ILE A 316 2.59 -6.97 12.43
N GLN A 317 3.37 -7.20 13.48
CA GLN A 317 3.15 -6.55 14.77
C GLN A 317 3.35 -5.03 14.66
N TRP A 318 4.30 -4.60 13.83
CA TRP A 318 4.57 -3.21 13.50
C TRP A 318 3.40 -2.56 12.76
N LEU A 319 2.82 -3.22 11.75
CA LEU A 319 1.64 -2.71 11.06
C LEU A 319 0.41 -2.68 11.98
N LYS A 320 0.23 -3.69 12.83
CA LYS A 320 -0.82 -3.68 13.85
C LYS A 320 -0.67 -2.49 14.79
N MET A 321 0.55 -2.24 15.25
CA MET A 321 0.85 -1.11 16.10
C MET A 321 0.60 0.23 15.39
N ALA A 322 0.98 0.36 14.12
CA ALA A 322 0.63 1.50 13.27
C ALA A 322 -0.88 1.78 13.26
N LEU A 323 -1.67 0.72 13.05
CA LEU A 323 -3.13 0.79 13.01
C LEU A 323 -3.72 1.14 14.37
N ASP A 324 -3.21 0.54 15.45
CA ASP A 324 -3.61 0.87 16.82
C ASP A 324 -3.35 2.36 17.12
N ARG A 325 -2.20 2.89 16.68
CA ARG A 325 -1.86 4.33 16.79
C ARG A 325 -2.81 5.23 16.02
N CYS A 326 -3.34 4.77 14.89
CA CYS A 326 -4.25 5.55 14.05
C CYS A 326 -5.66 5.75 14.65
N HIS A 327 -6.09 4.92 15.62
CA HIS A 327 -7.40 5.11 16.28
C HIS A 327 -7.49 6.40 17.09
N ALA A 328 -6.36 6.87 17.60
CA ALA A 328 -6.26 8.10 18.36
C ALA A 328 -6.15 9.34 17.46
N VAL A 329 -6.08 9.19 16.14
CA VAL A 329 -5.96 10.30 15.19
C VAL A 329 -7.34 10.77 14.77
N GLY A 330 -7.59 12.07 14.91
CA GLY A 330 -8.86 12.71 14.60
C GLY A 330 -8.73 13.79 13.53
N LEU A 331 -9.78 13.89 12.71
CA LEU A 331 -9.99 14.99 11.78
C LEU A 331 -10.61 16.18 12.52
N VAL A 332 -10.03 17.36 12.34
CA VAL A 332 -10.61 18.63 12.80
C VAL A 332 -11.42 19.25 11.66
N THR A 333 -12.69 19.53 11.91
CA THR A 333 -13.62 20.13 10.95
C THR A 333 -14.24 21.41 11.50
N LYS A 334 -14.67 22.29 10.59
CA LYS A 334 -15.57 23.41 10.87
C LYS A 334 -17.00 22.91 11.08
N LYS A 335 -17.89 23.78 11.58
CA LYS A 335 -19.34 23.49 11.72
C LYS A 335 -20.02 23.08 10.40
N ASP A 336 -19.49 23.49 9.25
CA ASP A 336 -19.99 23.12 7.92
C ASP A 336 -19.44 21.77 7.40
N GLY A 337 -18.60 21.08 8.18
CA GLY A 337 -17.98 19.80 7.82
C GLY A 337 -16.67 19.93 7.05
N THR A 338 -16.20 21.14 6.74
CA THR A 338 -14.91 21.33 6.05
C THR A 338 -13.76 20.90 6.94
N GLY A 339 -12.97 19.91 6.50
CA GLY A 339 -11.74 19.49 7.16
C GLY A 339 -10.66 20.56 7.06
N ILE A 340 -10.05 20.91 8.19
CA ILE A 340 -9.05 21.98 8.27
C ILE A 340 -7.71 21.53 8.84
N GLY A 341 -7.65 20.34 9.44
CA GLY A 341 -6.44 19.83 10.06
C GLY A 341 -6.66 18.48 10.70
N THR A 342 -5.59 17.98 11.28
CA THR A 342 -5.51 16.72 12.00
C THR A 342 -5.14 17.03 13.45
N GLY A 343 -5.49 16.13 14.36
CA GLY A 343 -4.91 16.09 15.69
C GLY A 343 -5.00 14.68 16.25
N PHE A 344 -4.60 14.48 17.49
CA PHE A 344 -4.65 13.18 18.12
C PHE A 344 -4.93 13.28 19.61
N VAL A 345 -5.52 12.22 20.18
CA VAL A 345 -5.72 12.14 21.63
C VAL A 345 -4.49 11.62 22.35
N ILE A 346 -4.21 12.18 23.52
CA ILE A 346 -3.13 11.76 24.40
C ILE A 346 -3.59 11.87 25.85
N ASN A 347 -3.14 10.94 26.68
CA ASN A 347 -3.45 10.96 28.10
C ASN A 347 -2.67 12.09 28.79
N GLY A 348 -3.34 12.84 29.66
CA GLY A 348 -2.76 13.98 30.37
C GLY A 348 -1.53 13.61 31.20
N LYS A 349 -1.52 12.43 31.84
CA LYS A 349 -0.38 11.94 32.63
C LYS A 349 0.85 11.64 31.79
N SER A 350 0.70 11.34 30.50
CA SER A 350 1.82 11.20 29.58
C SER A 350 2.48 12.55 29.27
N LEU A 351 1.72 13.65 29.31
CA LEU A 351 2.22 15.00 29.03
C LEU A 351 2.78 15.70 30.28
N SER A 352 2.10 15.58 31.42
CA SER A 352 2.50 16.19 32.68
C SER A 352 1.89 15.43 33.86
N PRO A 353 2.65 15.17 34.94
CA PRO A 353 2.10 14.57 36.15
C PRO A 353 1.03 15.44 36.83
N ARG A 354 0.97 16.75 36.51
CA ARG A 354 0.02 17.71 37.08
C ARG A 354 -1.33 17.74 36.35
N LEU A 355 -1.39 17.22 35.11
CA LEU A 355 -2.66 17.09 34.38
C LEU A 355 -3.52 15.96 34.98
N ALA A 356 -4.82 16.03 34.72
CA ALA A 356 -5.72 14.95 35.10
C ALA A 356 -5.39 13.68 34.29
N ASP A 357 -5.72 12.52 34.87
CA ASP A 357 -5.72 11.25 34.15
C ASP A 357 -6.97 11.19 33.26
N ASP A 358 -6.93 11.98 32.20
CA ASP A 358 -8.01 12.19 31.24
C ASP A 358 -7.40 12.32 29.83
N TRP A 359 -8.23 12.18 28.81
CA TRP A 359 -7.82 12.29 27.42
C TRP A 359 -7.93 13.72 26.91
N TYR A 360 -6.84 14.23 26.34
CA TYR A 360 -6.76 15.54 25.73
C TYR A 360 -6.47 15.40 24.24
N PHE A 361 -6.99 16.32 23.43
CA PHE A 361 -6.71 16.37 22.01
C PHE A 361 -5.62 17.40 21.71
N LEU A 362 -4.52 16.95 21.11
CA LEU A 362 -3.40 17.78 20.70
C LEU A 362 -3.48 18.04 19.19
N THR A 363 -3.34 19.30 18.79
CA THR A 363 -3.35 19.77 17.40
C THR A 363 -2.47 21.02 17.28
N ASN A 364 -2.26 21.54 16.07
CA ASN A 364 -1.58 22.83 15.92
C ASN A 364 -2.46 24.03 16.33
N SER A 365 -1.79 25.10 16.77
CA SER A 365 -2.46 26.37 17.10
C SER A 365 -3.00 27.10 15.87
N HIS A 366 -2.34 26.95 14.72
CA HIS A 366 -2.86 27.46 13.45
C HIS A 366 -4.07 26.66 12.92
N VAL A 367 -4.44 25.55 13.56
CA VAL A 367 -5.70 24.83 13.30
C VAL A 367 -6.78 25.30 14.28
N VAL A 368 -6.51 25.24 15.59
CA VAL A 368 -7.45 25.68 16.65
C VAL A 368 -6.74 26.57 17.65
N THR A 369 -7.22 27.80 17.88
CA THR A 369 -6.68 28.71 18.90
C THR A 369 -7.73 29.73 19.36
N ASP A 370 -7.58 30.26 20.57
CA ASP A 370 -8.34 31.41 21.06
C ASP A 370 -7.59 32.74 20.90
N ASN A 371 -6.33 32.70 20.43
CA ASN A 371 -5.50 33.88 20.26
C ASN A 371 -5.94 34.70 19.04
N ASP A 372 -6.62 35.83 19.31
CA ASP A 372 -7.10 36.74 18.26
C ASP A 372 -5.98 37.31 17.38
N ASN A 373 -4.74 37.42 17.88
CA ASN A 373 -3.61 37.89 17.07
C ASN A 373 -3.21 36.84 16.02
N VAL A 374 -3.12 35.57 16.41
CA VAL A 374 -2.86 34.46 15.47
C VAL A 374 -3.94 34.43 14.38
N ILE A 375 -5.22 34.55 14.78
CA ILE A 375 -6.36 34.56 13.85
C ILE A 375 -6.30 35.75 12.87
N LYS A 376 -5.92 36.95 13.35
CA LYS A 376 -5.85 38.17 12.51
C LYS A 376 -4.72 38.15 11.51
N HIS A 377 -3.58 37.54 11.85
CA HIS A 377 -2.37 37.55 11.03
C HIS A 377 -2.22 36.30 10.14
N SER A 378 -3.12 35.32 10.27
CA SER A 378 -3.14 34.12 9.41
C SER A 378 -3.60 34.41 7.99
N LEU A 379 -3.09 33.64 7.02
CA LEU A 379 -3.52 33.70 5.63
C LEU A 379 -5.00 33.30 5.48
N PRO A 380 -5.77 33.87 4.52
CA PRO A 380 -7.20 33.59 4.37
C PRO A 380 -7.56 32.10 4.23
N ASN A 381 -6.70 31.32 3.58
CA ASN A 381 -6.91 29.89 3.30
C ASN A 381 -6.33 28.97 4.40
N GLN A 382 -5.71 29.54 5.44
CA GLN A 382 -5.09 28.81 6.57
C GLN A 382 -5.52 29.41 7.91
N LYS A 383 -6.71 30.03 7.93
CA LYS A 383 -7.18 30.74 9.11
C LYS A 383 -7.60 29.73 10.20
N PRO A 384 -7.02 29.79 11.41
CA PRO A 384 -7.45 28.95 12.52
C PRO A 384 -8.89 29.24 12.92
N ILE A 385 -9.50 28.27 13.59
CA ILE A 385 -10.84 28.41 14.17
C ILE A 385 -10.78 28.51 15.69
N LYS A 386 -11.81 29.12 16.28
CA LYS A 386 -11.95 29.17 17.74
C LYS A 386 -12.38 27.80 18.29
N PRO A 387 -12.06 27.47 19.55
CA PRO A 387 -12.41 26.19 20.16
C PRO A 387 -13.89 25.80 20.03
N ASP A 388 -14.83 26.74 20.18
CA ASP A 388 -16.28 26.52 20.08
C ASP A 388 -16.76 26.17 18.66
N GLN A 389 -15.92 26.46 17.66
CA GLN A 389 -16.19 26.17 16.24
C GLN A 389 -15.64 24.82 15.79
N ALA A 390 -14.71 24.24 16.55
CA ALA A 390 -14.07 22.97 16.22
C ALA A 390 -15.01 21.78 16.45
N ARG A 391 -14.97 20.84 15.51
CA ARG A 391 -15.62 19.54 15.57
C ARG A 391 -14.59 18.47 15.26
N ILE A 392 -14.47 17.47 16.12
CA ILE A 392 -13.44 16.43 16.01
C ILE A 392 -14.12 15.08 15.77
N THR A 393 -13.63 14.33 14.79
CA THR A 393 -14.14 12.98 14.45
C THR A 393 -12.98 12.01 14.30
N PHE A 394 -13.15 10.77 14.77
CA PHE A 394 -12.14 9.71 14.67
C PHE A 394 -12.66 8.62 13.72
N GLU A 395 -12.12 8.58 12.51
CA GLU A 395 -12.62 7.75 11.42
C GLU A 395 -12.55 6.26 11.76
N LEU A 396 -11.45 5.79 12.34
CA LEU A 396 -11.27 4.36 12.65
C LEU A 396 -11.96 3.91 13.93
N LEU A 397 -11.96 4.76 14.98
CA LEU A 397 -12.46 4.35 16.29
C LEU A 397 -13.99 4.30 16.36
N PHE A 398 -14.66 5.16 15.60
CA PHE A 398 -16.11 5.30 15.64
C PHE A 398 -16.75 5.06 14.27
N GLU A 399 -16.19 4.19 13.44
CA GLU A 399 -16.71 3.97 12.08
C GLU A 399 -18.16 3.44 12.08
N ASP A 400 -18.46 2.42 12.90
CA ASP A 400 -19.80 1.83 13.00
C ASP A 400 -20.85 2.83 13.52
N GLN A 401 -20.42 3.78 14.36
CA GLN A 401 -21.26 4.81 14.97
C GLN A 401 -20.51 6.13 15.06
N PRO A 402 -20.47 6.93 13.98
CA PRO A 402 -19.71 8.16 13.93
C PRO A 402 -20.02 9.10 15.10
N ARG A 403 -18.98 9.48 15.84
CA ARG A 403 -19.09 10.41 16.97
C ARG A 403 -18.36 11.71 16.65
N VAL A 404 -19.07 12.82 16.88
CA VAL A 404 -18.51 14.17 16.78
C VAL A 404 -18.25 14.70 18.19
N PHE A 405 -17.01 15.06 18.48
CA PHE A 405 -16.59 15.68 19.74
C PHE A 405 -16.49 17.19 19.58
N GLN A 406 -16.77 17.91 20.65
CA GLN A 406 -16.59 19.36 20.74
C GLN A 406 -15.48 19.66 21.74
N VAL A 407 -14.89 20.86 21.61
CA VAL A 407 -13.93 21.34 22.59
C VAL A 407 -14.69 21.90 23.78
N LYS A 408 -14.43 21.34 24.97
CA LYS A 408 -14.94 21.84 26.23
C LYS A 408 -14.10 23.01 26.73
N GLU A 409 -12.79 22.87 26.66
CA GLU A 409 -11.83 23.83 27.21
C GLU A 409 -10.51 23.78 26.45
N LEU A 410 -9.88 24.93 26.23
CA LEU A 410 -8.50 25.05 25.76
C LEU A 410 -7.59 25.09 27.00
N ILE A 411 -6.84 24.00 27.22
CA ILE A 411 -6.02 23.82 28.42
C ILE A 411 -4.68 24.53 28.29
N TRP A 412 -4.12 24.53 27.09
CA TRP A 412 -2.84 25.15 26.79
C TRP A 412 -2.74 25.47 25.29
N THR A 413 -2.07 26.57 24.94
CA THR A 413 -1.75 26.92 23.55
C THR A 413 -0.40 27.63 23.48
N SER A 414 0.34 27.43 22.40
CA SER A 414 1.54 28.19 22.03
C SER A 414 1.43 28.61 20.55
N PRO A 415 1.72 29.87 20.20
CA PRO A 415 1.50 30.40 18.86
C PRO A 415 2.46 29.83 17.80
N PRO A 416 2.19 30.07 16.49
CA PRO A 416 2.96 29.47 15.40
C PRO A 416 4.46 29.85 15.33
N ASP A 417 4.84 30.98 15.90
CA ASP A 417 6.23 31.45 16.01
C ASP A 417 6.99 30.85 17.19
N GLU A 418 6.33 30.02 18.01
CA GLU A 418 6.91 29.27 19.11
C GLU A 418 6.77 27.75 18.88
N LEU A 419 5.79 27.10 19.53
CA LEU A 419 5.58 25.64 19.47
C LEU A 419 4.30 25.24 18.74
N ASP A 420 3.57 26.21 18.16
CA ASP A 420 2.41 26.01 17.30
C ASP A 420 1.48 24.86 17.71
N ALA A 421 1.10 24.80 18.98
CA ALA A 421 0.39 23.65 19.52
C ALA A 421 -0.75 24.10 20.43
N SER A 422 -1.81 23.30 20.49
CA SER A 422 -2.98 23.53 21.32
C SER A 422 -3.47 22.22 21.92
N LEU A 423 -3.63 22.21 23.25
CA LEU A 423 -4.11 21.09 24.03
C LEU A 423 -5.56 21.35 24.46
N LEU A 424 -6.47 20.50 24.00
CA LEU A 424 -7.92 20.69 24.12
C LEU A 424 -8.52 19.59 25.02
N GLN A 425 -9.40 19.96 25.95
CA GLN A 425 -10.28 19.00 26.62
C GLN A 425 -11.55 18.79 25.79
N LEU A 426 -11.97 17.54 25.64
CA LEU A 426 -13.19 17.17 24.90
C LEU A 426 -14.45 17.29 25.77
N ASP A 427 -15.60 17.51 25.13
CA ASP A 427 -16.92 17.68 25.77
C ASP A 427 -17.48 16.40 26.42
N LYS A 428 -16.92 15.26 26.07
CA LYS A 428 -17.30 13.94 26.58
C LYS A 428 -16.06 13.06 26.70
N PRO A 429 -16.10 12.05 27.60
CA PRO A 429 -15.00 11.11 27.76
C PRO A 429 -14.65 10.45 26.43
N PHE A 430 -13.36 10.34 26.16
CA PHE A 430 -12.85 9.46 25.14
C PHE A 430 -12.94 8.01 25.65
N TYR A 431 -13.21 7.04 24.78
CA TYR A 431 -13.53 5.67 25.17
C TYR A 431 -12.26 4.89 25.56
N ASP A 432 -12.20 4.30 26.76
CA ASP A 432 -10.99 3.65 27.31
C ASP A 432 -10.73 2.23 26.76
N ASP A 433 -11.74 1.51 26.27
CA ASP A 433 -11.66 0.05 26.08
C ASP A 433 -11.05 -0.39 24.72
N GLY A 434 -10.15 0.41 24.14
CA GLY A 434 -9.59 0.08 22.82
C GLY A 434 -8.47 0.95 22.25
N VAL A 435 -8.04 2.02 22.95
CA VAL A 435 -6.97 2.91 22.50
C VAL A 435 -5.85 2.94 23.53
N ALA A 436 -4.71 2.35 23.18
CA ALA A 436 -3.52 2.43 24.02
C ALA A 436 -2.92 3.85 23.92
N PRO A 437 -2.52 4.47 25.05
CA PRO A 437 -1.79 5.74 25.03
C PRO A 437 -0.57 5.66 24.12
N TYR A 438 -0.23 6.78 23.47
CA TYR A 438 1.04 6.87 22.76
C TYR A 438 2.20 6.70 23.75
N PRO A 439 3.10 5.72 23.56
CA PRO A 439 4.41 5.80 24.19
C PRO A 439 5.09 7.07 23.65
N ILE A 440 5.55 7.92 24.56
CA ILE A 440 6.27 9.15 24.21
C ILE A 440 7.76 8.83 24.27
N GLU A 441 8.46 9.07 23.17
CA GLU A 441 9.91 9.01 23.13
C GLU A 441 10.47 10.44 23.04
N GLN A 442 11.26 10.81 24.05
CA GLN A 442 11.84 12.15 24.13
C GLN A 442 13.15 12.26 23.34
N LYS A 443 13.85 11.14 23.12
CA LYS A 443 15.12 11.07 22.41
C LYS A 443 14.90 10.61 20.97
N LEU A 444 15.33 11.44 20.02
CA LEU A 444 15.37 11.03 18.61
C LEU A 444 16.57 10.12 18.33
N PRO A 445 16.47 9.21 17.34
CA PRO A 445 17.60 8.38 16.92
C PRO A 445 18.73 9.23 16.32
N ASP A 446 19.93 8.64 16.25
CA ASP A 446 21.03 9.25 15.51
C ASP A 446 20.68 9.31 14.03
N ILE A 447 20.97 10.43 13.36
CA ILE A 447 20.61 10.62 11.94
C ILE A 447 21.45 9.70 11.08
N ASP A 448 20.80 8.71 10.46
CA ASP A 448 21.41 7.76 9.53
C ASP A 448 20.43 7.35 8.41
N ASP A 449 20.92 6.56 7.44
CA ASP A 449 20.11 6.06 6.32
C ASP A 449 18.93 5.18 6.74
N LYS A 450 18.83 4.78 8.02
CA LYS A 450 17.79 3.91 8.58
C LYS A 450 16.80 4.65 9.47
N SER A 451 17.06 5.91 9.79
CA SER A 451 16.19 6.72 10.65
C SER A 451 14.91 7.10 9.89
N ARG A 452 13.77 6.67 10.42
CA ARG A 452 12.46 6.79 9.77
C ARG A 452 11.47 7.54 10.66
N ILE A 453 10.65 8.39 10.02
CA ILE A 453 9.67 9.26 10.65
C ILE A 453 8.30 9.05 9.99
N TYR A 454 7.34 8.50 10.71
CA TYR A 454 6.02 8.19 10.17
C TYR A 454 5.00 9.24 10.56
N ILE A 455 4.07 9.54 9.65
CA ILE A 455 2.97 10.47 9.89
C ILE A 455 1.66 9.78 9.56
N ALA A 456 0.67 9.95 10.44
CA ALA A 456 -0.70 9.51 10.22
C ALA A 456 -1.65 10.71 10.36
N GLY A 457 -2.45 10.99 9.34
CA GLY A 457 -3.36 12.13 9.39
C GLY A 457 -4.34 12.22 8.25
N HIS A 458 -4.97 13.39 8.08
CA HIS A 458 -6.02 13.63 7.10
C HIS A 458 -5.58 14.60 5.98
N PRO A 459 -4.71 14.16 5.04
CA PRO A 459 -4.35 14.93 3.84
C PRO A 459 -5.56 15.51 3.10
N GLY A 460 -5.61 16.83 2.95
CA GLY A 460 -6.69 17.57 2.30
C GLY A 460 -8.02 17.56 3.05
N GLY A 461 -8.03 17.19 4.33
CA GLY A 461 -9.26 16.94 5.09
C GLY A 461 -10.02 15.70 4.61
N ARG A 462 -9.33 14.78 3.91
CA ARG A 462 -9.88 13.53 3.39
C ARG A 462 -9.68 12.39 4.39
N ARG A 463 -9.80 11.14 3.94
CA ARG A 463 -9.63 9.94 4.76
C ARG A 463 -8.28 9.87 5.44
N LEU A 464 -8.26 9.22 6.60
CA LEU A 464 -7.05 8.94 7.35
C LEU A 464 -6.04 8.16 6.49
N THR A 465 -4.83 8.68 6.40
CA THR A 465 -3.74 8.16 5.57
C THR A 465 -2.47 8.06 6.40
N ILE A 466 -1.69 7.00 6.20
CA ILE A 466 -0.35 6.86 6.76
C ILE A 466 0.68 7.01 5.63
N SER A 467 1.68 7.85 5.85
CA SER A 467 2.83 7.99 4.96
C SER A 467 3.94 7.02 5.36
N LEU A 468 4.22 6.01 4.53
CA LEU A 468 5.21 4.96 4.81
C LEU A 468 6.53 5.10 4.02
N HIS A 469 6.58 6.02 3.06
CA HIS A 469 7.72 6.22 2.16
C HIS A 469 8.30 7.62 2.26
N ASP A 470 9.50 7.77 1.69
CA ASP A 470 10.38 8.95 1.75
C ASP A 470 10.45 9.60 3.14
N ASN A 471 10.46 8.77 4.17
CA ASN A 471 10.23 9.16 5.55
C ASN A 471 11.52 9.32 6.35
N HIS A 472 12.57 9.82 5.71
CA HIS A 472 13.88 9.93 6.37
C HIS A 472 13.89 11.09 7.36
N LEU A 473 14.43 10.87 8.55
CA LEU A 473 14.85 11.97 9.44
C LEU A 473 16.06 12.65 8.81
N ILE A 474 16.01 13.97 8.65
CA ILE A 474 17.06 14.77 8.01
C ILE A 474 17.91 15.49 9.05
N ASP A 475 17.25 16.15 10.00
CA ASP A 475 17.88 17.05 10.95
C ASP A 475 16.97 17.23 12.18
N TYR A 476 17.52 17.61 13.32
CA TYR A 476 16.72 18.04 14.49
C TYR A 476 17.56 18.84 15.49
N ASP A 477 16.89 19.72 16.23
CA ASP A 477 17.44 20.45 17.39
C ASP A 477 16.57 20.20 18.64
N ASP A 478 16.66 21.04 19.68
CA ASP A 478 15.88 20.88 20.91
C ASP A 478 14.36 21.08 20.72
N HIS A 479 13.93 21.79 19.68
CA HIS A 479 12.54 22.17 19.44
C HIS A 479 11.94 21.54 18.18
N LEU A 480 12.71 21.45 17.10
CA LEU A 480 12.27 21.08 15.76
C LEU A 480 12.95 19.81 15.27
N MET A 481 12.27 19.13 14.35
CA MET A 481 12.82 18.04 13.54
C MET A 481 12.37 18.20 12.09
N GLN A 482 13.26 17.87 11.16
CA GLN A 482 13.05 17.94 9.73
C GLN A 482 13.12 16.53 9.12
N TYR A 483 12.18 16.21 8.25
CA TYR A 483 12.05 14.89 7.63
C TYR A 483 11.42 14.98 6.24
N ARG A 484 11.60 13.96 5.40
CA ARG A 484 11.05 13.97 4.03
C ARG A 484 9.64 13.38 3.88
N THR A 485 9.07 12.85 4.95
CA THR A 485 7.79 12.12 4.95
C THR A 485 6.70 12.90 4.22
N PRO A 486 6.08 12.39 3.13
CA PRO A 486 5.13 13.15 2.33
C PRO A 486 3.91 13.62 3.13
N THR A 487 3.51 14.87 2.91
CA THR A 487 2.34 15.50 3.55
C THR A 487 1.64 16.45 2.57
N ASP A 488 0.30 16.45 2.57
CA ASP A 488 -0.51 17.47 1.87
C ASP A 488 -1.10 18.47 2.88
N PRO A 489 -1.57 19.66 2.44
CA PRO A 489 -2.38 20.56 3.26
C PRO A 489 -3.50 19.81 3.98
N GLY A 490 -3.69 20.00 5.29
CA GLY A 490 -4.61 19.22 6.12
C GLY A 490 -3.93 18.16 7.00
N SER A 491 -2.66 17.85 6.73
CA SER A 491 -1.82 17.04 7.62
C SER A 491 -1.34 17.80 8.86
N SER A 492 -1.52 19.13 8.92
CA SER A 492 -1.22 19.94 10.10
C SER A 492 -1.84 19.35 11.36
N GLY A 493 -1.02 19.09 12.37
CA GLY A 493 -1.39 18.55 13.67
C GLY A 493 -1.35 17.04 13.73
N SER A 494 -0.90 16.37 12.66
CA SER A 494 -0.70 14.92 12.67
C SER A 494 0.39 14.52 13.69
N PRO A 495 0.21 13.41 14.42
CA PRO A 495 1.28 12.83 15.21
C PRO A 495 2.42 12.37 14.31
N VAL A 496 3.64 12.53 14.83
CA VAL A 496 4.89 12.11 14.18
C VAL A 496 5.51 11.00 15.01
N PHE A 497 5.83 9.87 14.38
CA PHE A 497 6.31 8.65 15.04
C PHE A 497 7.71 8.23 14.59
N ASN A 498 8.46 7.56 15.46
CA ASN A 498 9.67 6.81 15.09
C ASN A 498 9.33 5.44 14.46
N ASP A 499 10.34 4.62 14.19
CA ASP A 499 10.19 3.27 13.64
C ASP A 499 9.62 2.24 14.63
N GLN A 500 9.50 2.57 15.92
CA GLN A 500 8.77 1.76 16.91
C GLN A 500 7.33 2.22 17.13
N TRP A 501 6.85 3.22 16.38
CA TRP A 501 5.53 3.85 16.59
C TRP A 501 5.39 4.57 17.95
N ASP A 502 6.51 5.05 18.50
CA ASP A 502 6.53 5.99 19.61
C ASP A 502 6.35 7.41 19.09
N LEU A 503 5.54 8.19 19.80
CA LEU A 503 5.30 9.59 19.48
C LEU A 503 6.56 10.40 19.76
N VAL A 504 7.07 11.07 18.73
CA VAL A 504 8.26 11.92 18.80
C VAL A 504 7.97 13.38 18.48
N GLY A 505 6.78 13.70 17.95
CA GLY A 505 6.36 15.09 17.78
C GLY A 505 5.03 15.32 17.06
N LEU A 506 4.84 16.58 16.65
CA LEU A 506 3.64 17.12 16.02
C LEU A 506 4.02 17.76 14.68
N HIS A 507 3.43 17.31 13.57
CA HIS A 507 3.69 17.90 12.25
C HIS A 507 3.04 19.28 12.16
N HIS A 508 3.78 20.31 11.70
CA HIS A 508 3.25 21.68 11.65
C HIS A 508 3.48 22.41 10.31
N ALA A 509 4.55 22.10 9.57
CA ALA A 509 4.88 22.82 8.35
C ALA A 509 5.65 21.96 7.33
N GLY A 510 5.70 22.42 6.08
CA GLY A 510 6.50 21.82 5.01
C GLY A 510 6.90 22.84 3.94
N SER A 511 8.09 22.69 3.37
CA SER A 511 8.57 23.55 2.27
C SER A 511 9.64 22.86 1.42
N GLY A 512 9.66 23.15 0.12
CA GLY A 512 10.70 22.70 -0.81
C GLY A 512 12.08 23.35 -0.61
N ALA A 513 12.18 24.34 0.28
CA ALA A 513 13.43 25.01 0.63
C ALA A 513 13.44 25.43 2.11
N LYS A 514 13.41 24.45 3.02
CA LYS A 514 13.62 24.66 4.46
C LYS A 514 15.11 24.88 4.74
N GLN A 515 15.44 25.80 5.65
CA GLN A 515 16.80 25.96 6.17
C GLN A 515 17.16 24.77 7.04
N SER A 516 18.37 24.23 6.91
CA SER A 516 18.86 23.19 7.82
C SER A 516 19.00 23.74 9.24
N LEU A 517 18.65 22.91 10.23
CA LEU A 517 18.77 23.24 11.65
C LEU A 517 20.24 23.21 12.10
N GLY A 518 21.04 22.29 11.56
CA GLY A 518 22.47 22.17 11.84
C GLY A 518 23.36 23.15 11.07
N ASP A 519 22.96 23.56 9.85
CA ASP A 519 23.67 24.56 9.05
C ASP A 519 22.70 25.54 8.36
N PRO A 520 22.46 26.72 8.97
CA PRO A 520 21.52 27.72 8.43
C PRO A 520 21.88 28.27 7.04
N SER A 521 23.10 28.02 6.53
CA SER A 521 23.50 28.42 5.18
C SER A 521 22.97 27.48 4.08
N GLN A 522 22.46 26.31 4.47
CA GLN A 522 21.93 25.30 3.55
C GLN A 522 20.41 25.26 3.60
N THR A 523 19.81 24.91 2.45
CA THR A 523 18.38 24.64 2.34
C THR A 523 18.12 23.32 1.65
N HIS A 524 17.08 22.61 2.08
CA HIS A 524 16.65 21.36 1.49
C HIS A 524 15.13 21.23 1.52
N GLU A 525 14.59 20.31 0.72
CA GLU A 525 13.18 19.96 0.78
C GLU A 525 12.90 19.15 2.04
N ALA A 526 12.05 19.68 2.92
CA ALA A 526 11.68 19.02 4.17
C ALA A 526 10.29 19.42 4.66
N ASN A 527 9.66 18.46 5.31
CA ASN A 527 8.61 18.68 6.29
C ASN A 527 9.24 18.88 7.67
N GLU A 528 8.51 19.58 8.53
CA GLU A 528 8.98 19.99 9.84
C GLU A 528 7.94 19.62 10.90
N GLY A 529 8.43 19.05 11.99
CA GLY A 529 7.64 18.73 13.16
C GLY A 529 8.24 19.37 14.41
N ILE A 530 7.37 19.63 15.38
CA ILE A 530 7.72 20.15 16.69
C ILE A 530 7.92 18.95 17.60
N ARG A 531 9.07 18.88 18.26
CA ARG A 531 9.43 17.74 19.11
C ARG A 531 8.45 17.64 20.27
N ILE A 532 7.98 16.42 20.53
CA ILE A 532 7.04 16.17 21.63
C ILE A 532 7.65 16.56 22.98
N LYS A 533 8.97 16.38 23.11
CA LYS A 533 9.76 16.82 24.28
C LYS A 533 9.54 18.31 24.58
N ALA A 534 9.72 19.18 23.59
CA ALA A 534 9.55 20.63 23.75
C ALA A 534 8.11 21.01 24.16
N ILE A 535 7.11 20.33 23.59
CA ILE A 535 5.70 20.51 23.97
C ILE A 535 5.47 20.09 25.42
N THR A 536 5.97 18.92 25.84
CA THR A 536 5.80 18.43 27.23
C THR A 536 6.48 19.35 28.25
N GLU A 537 7.69 19.85 27.97
CA GLU A 537 8.42 20.76 28.85
C GLU A 537 7.71 22.12 28.99
N ALA A 538 7.15 22.64 27.90
CA ALA A 538 6.39 23.88 27.90
C ALA A 538 5.05 23.76 28.66
N ILE A 539 4.35 22.64 28.51
CA ILE A 539 3.11 22.35 29.25
C ILE A 539 3.40 22.26 30.76
N GLU A 540 4.41 21.49 31.17
CA GLU A 540 4.79 21.35 32.58
C GLU A 540 5.18 22.71 33.18
N SER A 541 5.99 23.49 32.47
CA SER A 541 6.43 24.81 32.92
C SER A 541 5.25 25.78 33.11
N ARG A 542 4.30 25.78 32.16
CA ARG A 542 3.14 26.68 32.20
C ARG A 542 2.15 26.30 33.30
N ILE A 543 1.86 25.01 33.47
CA ILE A 543 0.97 24.52 34.54
C ILE A 543 1.61 24.77 35.91
N ALA A 544 2.94 24.66 36.02
CA ALA A 544 3.63 24.97 37.25
C ALA A 544 3.48 26.44 37.68
N GLN A 545 3.57 27.38 36.73
CA GLN A 545 3.39 28.81 36.98
C GLN A 545 1.95 29.16 37.42
N LEU A 546 0.94 28.57 36.78
CA LEU A 546 -0.48 28.81 37.12
C LEU A 546 -0.82 28.36 38.54
N ASN A 547 -0.22 27.25 39.02
CA ASN A 547 -0.43 26.76 40.39
C ASN A 547 0.32 27.58 41.45
N THR A 548 1.38 28.31 41.08
CA THR A 548 2.06 29.25 41.99
C THR A 548 1.38 30.61 42.05
N ASP A 549 0.72 31.05 40.98
CA ASP A 549 -0.01 32.34 40.95
C ASP A 549 -1.40 32.25 41.62
N SER A 550 -1.89 31.04 41.89
CA SER A 550 -3.18 30.75 42.54
C SER A 550 -3.08 30.31 44.01
N ALA A 551 -1.86 30.19 44.55
CA ALA A 551 -1.55 29.90 45.95
C ALA A 551 -1.06 31.17 46.66
#